data_AF-A0A1V4ZIV9-F1
#
_entry.id   AF-A0A1V4ZIV9-F1
#
_cell.length_a   1.000
_cell.length_b   1.000
_cell.length_c   1.000
_cell.angle_alpha   90.00
_cell.angle_beta   90.00
_cell.angle_gamma   90.00
#
_symmetry.space_group_name_H-M   'P 1'
#
loop_
_entity.id
_entity.type
_entity.pdbx_description
1 polymer ?
#
loop_
_entity_poly.entity_id
_entity_poly.type
_entity_poly.pdbx_seq_one_letter_code
_entity_poly.pdbx_strand_id
1 'polypeptide(L)'
;MKQKIQKSGRTKKNSGVSEPAAGYLPDTGPVVSIDSTGRMVLPKKIRDHYGATRFMVRETEGHIELIPVPPLSSLLGILPGLDLEALYRDHDREVDEEDADDRSRNSG
;
A
#
# COMPACT_ATOMS: atom_id res chain seq x y z
N MET A 1 36.55 12.71 -45.73
CA MET A 1 35.25 12.64 -46.41
C MET A 1 34.14 12.80 -45.38
N LYS A 2 33.22 13.73 -45.63
CA LYS A 2 32.03 14.01 -44.80
C LYS A 2 30.87 13.18 -45.34
N GLN A 3 29.96 12.72 -44.47
CA GLN A 3 28.53 12.93 -44.69
C GLN A 3 27.73 12.73 -43.39
N LYS A 4 27.05 13.83 -43.01
CA LYS A 4 26.00 13.93 -42.00
C LYS A 4 24.72 13.34 -42.57
N ILE A 5 23.91 12.69 -41.75
CA ILE A 5 22.47 12.54 -42.01
C ILE A 5 21.71 13.03 -40.78
N GLN A 6 21.03 14.16 -40.95
CA GLN A 6 20.03 14.72 -40.06
C GLN A 6 18.67 14.04 -40.33
N LYS A 7 17.91 13.71 -39.28
CA LYS A 7 16.44 13.64 -39.26
C LYS A 7 15.99 14.00 -37.84
N SER A 8 15.71 15.27 -37.52
CA SER A 8 14.44 15.99 -37.70
C SER A 8 13.23 15.32 -37.01
N GLY A 9 12.90 15.83 -35.81
CA GLY A 9 11.52 16.14 -35.42
C GLY A 9 10.63 15.00 -34.91
N ARG A 10 10.41 14.96 -33.60
CA ARG A 10 9.08 15.21 -33.00
C ARG A 10 9.19 15.25 -31.48
N THR A 11 9.26 16.47 -30.95
CA THR A 11 9.01 16.79 -29.55
C THR A 11 7.56 16.43 -29.26
N LYS A 12 7.31 15.30 -28.59
CA LYS A 12 6.03 15.07 -27.91
C LYS A 12 6.02 15.98 -26.69
N LYS A 13 5.33 17.12 -26.83
CA LYS A 13 4.83 17.89 -25.69
C LYS A 13 3.83 17.00 -24.97
N ASN A 14 4.28 16.34 -23.91
CA ASN A 14 3.34 15.77 -22.96
C ASN A 14 2.78 16.95 -22.17
N SER A 15 1.49 17.17 -22.39
CA SER A 15 0.61 18.14 -21.76
C SER A 15 0.85 18.20 -20.25
N GLY A 16 0.99 19.43 -19.76
CA GLY A 16 1.34 19.76 -18.40
C GLY A 16 0.44 19.08 -17.36
N VAL A 17 1.10 18.33 -16.49
CA VAL A 17 0.69 18.24 -15.10
C VAL A 17 1.70 19.10 -14.37
N SER A 18 1.35 20.35 -14.09
CA SER A 18 2.11 21.14 -13.14
C SER A 18 2.01 20.42 -11.81
N GLU A 19 3.13 19.87 -11.31
CA GLU A 19 3.23 19.48 -9.92
C GLU A 19 2.74 20.68 -9.08
N PRO A 20 1.76 20.52 -8.18
CA PRO A 20 1.47 21.57 -7.24
C PRO A 20 2.75 21.77 -6.42
N ALA A 21 3.37 22.93 -6.59
CA ALA A 21 4.51 23.35 -5.79
C ALA A 21 4.05 23.36 -4.34
N ALA A 22 4.40 22.32 -3.58
CA ALA A 22 4.11 22.27 -2.17
C ALA A 22 4.87 23.43 -1.51
N GLY A 23 4.13 24.47 -1.13
CA GLY A 23 4.67 25.57 -0.34
C GLY A 23 4.99 25.04 1.05
N TYR A 24 6.25 25.18 1.46
CA TYR A 24 6.65 24.91 2.83
C TYR A 24 6.57 26.21 3.61
N LEU A 25 5.61 26.32 4.53
CA LEU A 25 5.64 27.36 5.56
C LEU A 25 6.61 26.88 6.66
N PRO A 26 7.41 27.79 7.26
CA PRO A 26 8.47 27.39 8.18
C PRO A 26 7.96 26.75 9.50
N ASP A 27 6.72 27.03 9.91
CA ASP A 27 6.16 26.59 11.20
C ASP A 27 4.94 25.66 11.08
N THR A 28 4.41 25.49 9.87
CA THR A 28 3.29 24.59 9.57
C THR A 28 3.76 23.76 8.38
N GLY A 29 3.69 22.43 8.48
CA GLY A 29 4.25 21.50 7.50
C GLY A 29 3.81 21.75 6.04
N PRO A 30 4.17 20.87 5.10
CA PRO A 30 3.88 21.09 3.68
C PRO A 30 2.40 21.42 3.44
N VAL A 31 2.14 22.53 2.75
CA VAL A 31 0.78 22.91 2.35
C VAL A 31 0.38 22.09 1.12
N VAL A 32 -0.76 21.41 1.22
CA VAL A 32 -1.32 20.57 0.16
C VAL A 32 -2.73 21.02 -0.19
N SER A 33 -3.00 21.16 -1.48
CA SER A 33 -4.33 21.48 -1.98
C SER A 33 -5.21 20.24 -2.04
N ILE A 34 -6.48 20.43 -1.67
CA ILE A 34 -7.54 19.43 -1.85
C ILE A 34 -8.28 19.76 -3.14
N ASP A 35 -8.49 18.76 -4.00
CA ASP A 35 -9.28 18.94 -5.21
C ASP A 35 -10.79 19.02 -4.93
N SER A 36 -11.58 19.33 -5.96
CA SER A 36 -13.04 19.45 -5.83
C SER A 36 -13.74 18.16 -5.39
N THR A 37 -13.06 17.02 -5.48
CA THR A 37 -13.56 15.70 -5.05
C THR A 37 -13.12 15.33 -3.64
N GLY A 38 -12.41 16.22 -2.95
CA GLY A 38 -11.92 15.97 -1.59
C GLY A 38 -10.61 15.18 -1.54
N ARG A 39 -9.92 14.98 -2.66
CA ARG A 39 -8.65 14.23 -2.68
C ARG A 39 -7.47 15.16 -2.43
N MET A 40 -6.50 14.66 -1.69
CA MET A 40 -5.19 15.32 -1.50
C MET A 40 -4.07 14.35 -1.84
N VAL A 41 -2.94 14.90 -2.29
CA VAL A 41 -1.74 14.10 -2.58
C VAL A 41 -0.74 14.28 -1.45
N LEU A 42 -0.46 13.21 -0.70
CA LEU A 42 0.59 13.23 0.31
C LEU A 42 1.97 13.46 -0.33
N PRO A 43 2.76 14.44 0.15
CA PRO A 43 4.12 14.69 -0.32
C PRO A 43 5.01 13.46 -0.21
N LYS A 44 5.94 13.28 -1.17
CA LYS A 44 6.81 12.10 -1.27
C LYS A 44 7.55 11.80 0.04
N LYS A 45 8.11 12.82 0.70
CA LYS A 45 8.83 12.67 1.98
C LYS A 45 7.96 12.01 3.08
N ILE A 46 6.68 12.35 3.13
CA ILE A 46 5.74 11.78 4.11
C ILE A 46 5.38 10.35 3.71
N ARG A 47 5.11 10.10 2.43
CA ARG A 47 4.81 8.73 1.94
C ARG A 47 5.95 7.75 2.20
N ASP A 48 7.18 8.18 1.90
CA ASP A 48 8.38 7.36 2.07
C ASP A 48 8.68 7.10 3.56
N HIS A 49 8.32 8.04 4.45
CA HIS A 49 8.51 7.87 5.89
C HIS A 49 7.60 6.81 6.50
N TYR A 50 6.32 6.78 6.12
CA TYR A 50 5.34 5.84 6.68
C TYR A 50 5.24 4.51 5.91
N GLY A 51 5.58 4.49 4.62
CA GLY A 51 5.57 3.27 3.80
C GLY A 51 4.20 2.60 3.66
N ALA A 52 3.11 3.28 4.01
CA ALA A 52 1.75 2.74 4.03
C ALA A 52 0.93 3.20 2.82
N THR A 53 0.07 2.31 2.32
CA THR A 53 -0.83 2.58 1.19
C THR A 53 -2.28 2.85 1.65
N ARG A 54 -2.63 2.44 2.87
CA ARG A 54 -3.97 2.59 3.46
C ARG A 54 -3.87 3.37 4.75
N PHE A 55 -4.78 4.31 4.94
CA PHE A 55 -4.87 5.15 6.12
C PHE A 55 -6.29 5.17 6.64
N MET A 56 -6.43 5.15 7.96
CA MET A 56 -7.66 5.52 8.65
C MET A 56 -7.66 7.04 8.81
N VAL A 57 -8.81 7.65 8.52
CA VAL A 57 -9.03 9.09 8.70
C VAL A 57 -9.75 9.27 10.02
N ARG A 58 -9.17 10.08 10.92
CA ARG A 58 -9.78 10.45 12.20
C ARG A 58 -9.89 11.95 12.30
N GLU A 59 -11.10 12.44 12.59
CA GLU A 59 -11.31 13.84 12.96
C GLU A 59 -10.98 14.01 14.45
N THR A 60 -10.20 15.03 14.77
CA THR A 60 -9.83 15.41 16.14
C THR A 60 -9.89 16.93 16.23
N GLU A 61 -9.94 17.51 17.44
CA GLU A 61 -10.20 18.94 17.68
C GLU A 61 -9.41 19.87 16.72
N GLY A 62 -10.09 20.35 15.68
CA GLY A 62 -9.55 21.28 14.69
C GLY A 62 -8.61 20.68 13.62
N HIS A 63 -8.42 19.36 13.55
CA HIS A 63 -7.55 18.75 12.55
C HIS A 63 -7.95 17.31 12.16
N ILE A 64 -7.42 16.87 11.02
CA ILE A 64 -7.59 15.50 10.52
C ILE A 64 -6.27 14.76 10.72
N GLU A 65 -6.35 13.60 11.36
CA GLU A 65 -5.24 12.67 11.48
C GLU A 65 -5.36 11.55 10.45
N LEU A 66 -4.23 11.20 9.85
CA LEU A 66 -4.09 10.05 8.97
C LEU A 66 -3.26 8.99 9.67
N ILE A 67 -3.90 7.89 10.05
CA ILE A 67 -3.28 6.80 10.81
C ILE A 67 -3.00 5.64 9.85
N PRO A 68 -1.74 5.21 9.64
CA PRO A 68 -1.42 4.06 8.80
C PRO A 68 -2.18 2.81 9.25
N VAL A 69 -2.85 2.14 8.31
CA VAL A 69 -3.46 0.84 8.60
C VAL A 69 -2.38 -0.23 8.46
N PRO A 70 -2.05 -0.96 9.54
CA PRO A 70 -1.06 -2.02 9.46
C PRO A 70 -1.54 -3.12 8.50
N PRO A 71 -0.63 -3.77 7.76
CA PRO A 71 -0.98 -4.91 6.92
C PRO A 71 -1.53 -6.05 7.79
N LEU A 72 -2.32 -6.94 7.19
CA LEU A 72 -2.88 -8.10 7.89
C LEU A 72 -1.78 -8.99 8.50
N SER A 73 -0.60 -9.03 7.88
CA SER A 73 0.58 -9.72 8.42
C SER A 73 1.01 -9.20 9.79
N SER A 74 0.76 -7.93 10.10
CA SER A 74 1.04 -7.38 11.43
C SER A 74 0.10 -7.94 12.50
N LEU A 75 -1.07 -8.48 12.15
CA LEU A 75 -1.96 -9.14 13.10
C LEU A 75 -1.42 -10.50 13.59
N LEU A 76 -0.52 -11.12 12.82
CA LEU A 76 0.08 -12.40 13.17
C LEU A 76 0.95 -12.25 14.43
N GLY A 77 0.63 -13.01 15.48
CA GLY A 77 1.35 -12.98 16.76
C GLY A 77 0.88 -11.90 17.75
N ILE A 78 -0.15 -11.10 17.44
CA ILE A 78 -0.70 -10.12 18.39
C ILE A 78 -1.61 -10.79 19.44
N LEU A 79 -2.20 -11.94 19.15
CA LEU A 79 -3.08 -12.63 20.08
C LEU A 79 -2.25 -13.38 21.14
N PRO A 80 -2.16 -12.89 22.39
CA PRO A 80 -1.42 -13.59 23.43
C PRO A 80 -2.05 -14.96 23.68
N GLY A 81 -1.25 -16.01 23.56
CA GLY A 81 -1.70 -17.39 23.75
C GLY A 81 -2.22 -18.11 22.51
N LEU A 82 -2.24 -17.46 21.33
CA LEU A 82 -2.50 -18.17 20.08
C LEU A 82 -1.19 -18.81 19.58
N ASP A 83 -1.06 -20.12 19.80
CA ASP A 83 0.03 -20.92 19.23
C ASP A 83 -0.30 -21.24 17.76
N LEU A 84 0.26 -20.45 16.85
CA LEU A 84 0.08 -20.63 15.41
C LEU A 84 0.67 -21.95 14.93
N GLU A 85 1.79 -22.42 15.50
CA GLU A 85 2.38 -23.71 15.10
C GLU A 85 1.46 -24.88 15.46
N ALA A 86 0.86 -24.84 16.65
CA ALA A 86 -0.13 -25.85 17.04
C ALA A 86 -1.34 -25.85 16.10
N LEU A 87 -1.84 -24.68 15.72
CA LEU A 87 -2.98 -24.56 14.79
C LEU A 87 -2.65 -25.09 13.39
N TYR A 88 -1.46 -24.80 12.86
CA TYR A 88 -1.02 -25.34 11.57
C TYR A 88 -0.86 -26.86 11.60
N ARG A 89 -0.29 -27.40 12.69
CA ARG A 89 -0.14 -28.85 12.86
C ARG A 89 -1.48 -29.57 12.94
N ASP A 90 -2.45 -28.98 13.62
CA ASP A 90 -3.79 -29.54 13.74
C ASP A 90 -4.47 -29.60 12.36
N HIS A 91 -4.35 -28.51 11.58
CA HIS A 91 -4.87 -28.45 10.22
C HIS A 91 -4.23 -29.48 9.29
N ASP A 92 -2.90 -29.61 9.30
CA ASP A 92 -2.21 -30.59 8.46
C ASP A 92 -2.68 -32.02 8.77
N ARG A 93 -2.91 -32.32 10.06
CA ARG A 93 -3.46 -33.61 10.48
C ARG A 93 -4.89 -33.83 9.98
N GLU A 94 -5.76 -32.83 10.11
CA GLU A 94 -7.15 -32.93 9.60
C GLU A 94 -7.17 -33.20 8.09
N VAL A 95 -6.31 -32.50 7.34
CA VAL A 95 -6.19 -32.69 5.88
C VAL A 95 -5.72 -34.11 5.55
N ASP A 96 -4.71 -34.62 6.24
CA ASP A 96 -4.21 -35.99 6.02
C ASP A 96 -5.28 -37.06 6.35
N GLU A 97 -6.10 -36.82 7.40
CA GLU A 97 -7.21 -37.71 7.79
C GLU A 97 -8.33 -37.70 6.74
N GLU A 98 -8.73 -36.52 6.25
CA GLU A 98 -9.73 -36.39 5.18
C GLU A 98 -9.27 -37.08 3.88
N ASP A 99 -8.02 -36.87 3.48
CA ASP A 99 -7.43 -37.49 2.29
C ASP A 99 -7.37 -39.03 2.41
N ALA A 100 -7.12 -39.56 3.60
CA ALA A 100 -7.11 -40.99 3.86
C ALA A 100 -8.51 -41.59 3.80
N ASP A 101 -9.49 -40.90 4.39
CA ASP A 101 -10.89 -41.30 4.36
C ASP A 101 -11.46 -41.30 2.94
N ASP A 102 -11.17 -40.28 2.13
CA ASP A 102 -11.64 -40.20 0.75
C ASP A 102 -11.03 -41.29 -0.14
N ARG A 103 -9.75 -41.64 0.07
CA ARG A 103 -9.12 -42.79 -0.61
C ARG A 103 -9.78 -44.11 -0.22
N SER A 104 -10.13 -44.28 1.06
CA SER A 104 -10.79 -45.50 1.54
C SER A 104 -12.20 -45.65 0.94
N ARG A 105 -12.96 -44.56 0.80
CA ARG A 105 -14.31 -44.54 0.21
C ARG A 105 -14.33 -44.82 -1.28
N ASN A 106 -13.27 -44.45 -2.01
CA ASN A 106 -13.21 -44.62 -3.47
C ASN A 106 -12.65 -45.99 -3.91
N SER A 107 -12.36 -46.89 -2.95
CA SER A 107 -11.75 -48.21 -3.19
C SER A 107 -12.63 -49.40 -2.79
N GLY A 108 -13.89 -49.16 -2.39
CA GLY A 108 -14.94 -50.17 -2.18
C GLY A 108 -16.02 -50.10 -3.24
#